data_AF-A0A098EUZ2-F1
#
_entry.id   AF-A0A098EUZ2-F1
#
_cell.length_a   1.000
_cell.length_b   1.000
_cell.length_c   1.000
_cell.angle_alpha   90.00
_cell.angle_beta   90.00
_cell.angle_gamma   90.00
#
_symmetry.space_group_name_H-M   'P 1'
#
loop_
_entity.id
_entity.type
_entity.pdbx_description
1 polymer ?
#
loop_
_entity_poly.entity_id
_entity_poly.type
_entity_poly.pdbx_seq_one_letter_code
_entity_poly.pdbx_strand_id
1 'polypeptide(L)'
;MAITFGVGAININSQNTNSTVAVGQNQLPGWAAHRKVNNGQGFFAGNVINTANGSIINDFDMIDGQMNNANISPSAQGQTI
;
A
#
# COMPACT_ATOMS: atom_id res chain seq x y z
N MET A 1 2.69 28.95 17.63
CA MET A 1 2.90 29.53 16.28
C MET A 1 3.39 28.43 15.36
N ALA A 2 2.61 28.09 14.33
CA ALA A 2 3.08 27.18 13.30
C ALA A 2 3.99 27.94 12.32
N ILE A 3 5.18 27.42 12.08
CA ILE A 3 6.09 27.94 11.06
C ILE A 3 5.74 27.23 9.75
N THR A 4 5.35 28.00 8.74
CA THR A 4 5.14 27.47 7.39
C THR A 4 6.49 27.04 6.81
N PHE A 5 6.60 25.77 6.43
CA PHE A 5 7.69 25.27 5.60
C PHE A 5 7.11 24.76 4.29
N GLY A 6 7.82 24.99 3.19
CA GLY A 6 7.48 24.42 1.90
C GLY A 6 7.89 22.96 1.86
N VAL A 7 6.97 22.06 1.56
CA VAL A 7 7.37 20.72 1.11
C VAL A 7 7.86 20.90 -0.32
N GLY A 8 9.12 20.56 -0.59
CA GLY A 8 9.66 20.54 -1.95
C GLY A 8 8.93 19.53 -2.84
N ALA A 9 9.44 19.28 -4.06
CA ALA A 9 8.82 18.30 -4.94
C ALA A 9 8.79 16.89 -4.30
N ILE A 10 7.59 16.34 -4.10
CA ILE A 10 7.41 14.94 -3.67
C ILE A 10 7.33 14.09 -4.93
N ASN A 11 8.44 13.42 -5.28
CA ASN A 11 8.48 12.50 -6.40
C ASN A 11 8.27 11.07 -5.92
N ILE A 12 7.16 10.46 -6.34
CA ILE A 12 6.81 9.08 -5.98
C ILE A 12 6.99 8.23 -7.24
N ASN A 13 7.99 7.35 -7.24
CA ASN A 13 8.26 6.47 -8.38
C ASN A 13 7.31 5.27 -8.44
N SER A 14 6.85 4.77 -7.29
CA SER A 14 5.85 3.71 -7.22
C SER A 14 5.17 3.69 -5.87
N GLN A 15 3.89 3.34 -5.89
CA GLN A 15 3.05 3.10 -4.73
C GLN A 15 2.34 1.77 -4.95
N ASN A 16 2.25 0.96 -3.90
CA ASN A 16 1.70 -0.39 -3.96
C ASN A 16 0.47 -0.49 -3.05
N THR A 17 -0.10 -1.70 -2.95
CA THR A 17 -1.29 -1.93 -2.14
C THR A 17 -1.13 -1.36 -0.73
N ASN A 18 -2.16 -0.62 -0.27
CA ASN A 18 -2.19 0.02 1.05
C ASN A 18 -1.22 1.19 1.27
N SER A 19 -0.79 1.89 0.22
CA SER A 19 0.15 3.02 0.36
C SER A 19 -0.53 4.38 0.38
N THR A 20 0.06 5.34 1.10
CA THR A 20 -0.39 6.75 1.12
C THR A 20 0.79 7.69 1.13
N VAL A 21 0.58 8.91 0.62
CA VAL A 21 1.42 10.07 0.91
C VAL A 21 0.51 11.11 1.54
N ALA A 22 0.80 11.47 2.78
CA ALA A 22 -0.03 12.35 3.57
C ALA A 22 0.84 13.45 4.19
N VAL A 23 0.42 14.71 4.04
CA VAL A 23 1.13 15.89 4.54
C VAL A 23 0.19 16.68 5.44
N GLY A 24 0.70 17.21 6.55
CA GLY A 24 -0.11 17.88 7.56
C GLY A 24 -0.77 16.93 8.55
N GLN A 25 -1.85 17.39 9.18
CA GLN A 25 -2.59 16.61 10.17
C GLN A 25 -3.48 15.59 9.44
N ASN A 26 -3.13 14.31 9.54
CA ASN A 26 -3.85 13.21 8.88
C ASN A 26 -4.27 12.13 9.88
N GLN A 27 -5.52 11.70 9.81
CA GLN A 27 -6.04 10.61 10.61
C GLN A 27 -6.59 9.55 9.66
N LEU A 28 -6.02 8.35 9.71
CA LEU A 28 -6.29 7.26 8.76
C LEU A 28 -6.74 5.99 9.51
N PRO A 29 -7.85 6.03 10.27
CA PRO A 29 -8.32 4.89 11.03
C PRO A 29 -8.95 3.85 10.10
N GLY A 30 -8.80 2.58 10.41
CA GLY A 30 -9.35 1.50 9.57
C GLY A 30 -8.61 1.29 8.25
N TRP A 31 -7.42 1.88 8.11
CA TRP A 31 -6.54 1.64 6.98
C TRP A 31 -6.12 0.18 6.94
N ALA A 32 -6.64 -0.57 5.97
CA ALA A 32 -6.33 -1.97 5.79
C ALA A 32 -6.39 -2.33 4.30
N ALA A 33 -5.53 -3.25 3.90
CA ALA A 33 -5.66 -3.93 2.62
C ALA A 33 -5.39 -5.41 2.82
N HIS A 34 -6.19 -6.22 2.14
CA HIS A 34 -6.04 -7.66 2.09
C HIS A 34 -5.76 -8.04 0.64
N ARG A 35 -4.75 -8.87 0.42
CA ARG A 35 -4.32 -9.24 -0.93
C ARG A 35 -3.72 -10.64 -0.89
N LYS A 36 -4.40 -11.62 -1.49
CA LYS A 36 -3.78 -12.87 -1.94
C LYS A 36 -3.26 -12.66 -3.35
N VAL A 37 -1.99 -13.01 -3.56
CA VAL A 37 -1.33 -12.91 -4.87
C VAL A 37 -0.37 -14.06 -5.03
N ASN A 38 -0.47 -14.71 -6.18
CA ASN A 38 0.55 -15.62 -6.67
C ASN A 38 1.17 -14.99 -7.92
N ASN A 39 2.31 -14.32 -7.74
CA ASN A 39 3.01 -13.65 -8.84
C ASN A 39 4.30 -14.40 -9.16
N GLY A 40 4.50 -14.70 -10.43
CA GLY A 40 5.63 -15.52 -10.89
C GLY A 40 6.90 -14.69 -11.04
N GLN A 41 6.77 -13.50 -11.63
CA GLN A 41 7.88 -12.55 -11.81
C GLN A 41 7.71 -11.31 -10.93
N GLY A 42 6.84 -11.37 -9.92
CA GLY A 42 6.68 -10.30 -8.93
C GLY A 42 6.14 -8.99 -9.51
N PHE A 43 6.69 -7.87 -9.06
CA PHE A 43 6.35 -6.51 -9.47
C PHE A 43 7.61 -5.72 -9.81
N PHE A 44 7.58 -4.96 -10.90
CA PHE A 44 8.68 -4.11 -11.36
C PHE A 44 8.30 -2.65 -11.24
N ALA A 45 9.20 -1.81 -10.72
CA ALA A 45 9.03 -0.37 -10.63
C ALA A 45 10.29 0.36 -11.12
N GLY A 46 10.09 1.42 -11.91
CA GLY A 46 11.16 2.17 -12.55
C GLY A 46 11.64 1.55 -13.87
N ASN A 47 12.85 1.90 -14.30
CA ASN A 47 13.42 1.41 -15.55
C ASN A 47 13.95 -0.02 -15.37
N VAL A 48 13.25 -1.01 -15.93
CA VAL A 48 13.61 -2.43 -15.80
C VAL A 48 13.63 -3.09 -17.18
N ILE A 49 14.75 -3.72 -17.52
CA ILE A 49 14.87 -4.63 -18.66
C ILE A 49 14.87 -6.04 -18.09
N ASN A 50 13.88 -6.84 -18.49
CA ASN A 50 13.71 -8.21 -18.01
C ASN A 50 13.60 -9.16 -19.20
N THR A 51 14.61 -9.99 -19.43
CA THR A 51 14.72 -10.84 -20.63
C THR A 51 15.03 -12.28 -20.27
N ALA A 52 14.43 -13.22 -21.00
CA ALA A 52 14.58 -14.68 -20.86
C ALA A 52 14.08 -15.28 -19.53
N ASN A 53 12.97 -14.75 -19.00
CA ASN A 53 12.36 -15.28 -17.77
C ASN A 53 11.12 -16.10 -18.06
N GLY A 54 10.99 -17.24 -17.37
CA GLY A 54 9.76 -18.02 -17.29
C GLY A 54 9.31 -18.14 -15.84
N SER A 55 8.00 -18.18 -15.60
CA SER A 55 7.45 -18.46 -14.27
C SER A 55 6.28 -19.41 -14.38
N ILE A 56 6.30 -20.48 -13.59
CA ILE A 56 5.18 -21.41 -13.41
C ILE A 56 4.70 -21.23 -11.98
N ILE A 57 3.41 -21.01 -11.83
CA ILE A 57 2.76 -20.83 -10.54
C ILE A 57 1.64 -21.85 -10.46
N ASN A 58 1.74 -22.73 -9.49
CA ASN A 58 0.71 -23.72 -9.19
C ASN A 58 0.20 -23.43 -7.79
N ASP A 59 -1.05 -22.97 -7.67
CA ASP A 59 -1.74 -22.79 -6.41
C ASP A 59 -2.95 -23.73 -6.38
N PHE A 60 -2.77 -24.89 -5.77
CA PHE A 60 -3.80 -25.94 -5.70
C PHE A 60 -4.52 -25.93 -4.35
N ASP A 61 -4.90 -24.75 -3.84
CA ASP A 61 -5.83 -24.66 -2.73
C ASP A 61 -7.30 -24.72 -3.21
N MET A 62 -8.17 -25.38 -2.44
CA MET A 62 -9.63 -25.39 -2.72
C MET A 62 -10.32 -24.14 -2.18
N ILE A 63 -9.70 -23.47 -1.20
CA ILE A 63 -10.17 -22.23 -0.60
C ILE A 63 -8.99 -21.27 -0.57
N ASP A 64 -9.03 -20.30 -1.47
CA ASP A 64 -8.14 -19.16 -1.48
C ASP A 64 -8.40 -18.31 -0.21
N GLY A 65 -7.34 -17.99 0.53
CA GLY A 65 -7.36 -17.52 1.93
C GLY A 65 -8.56 -16.65 2.32
N GLN A 66 -9.20 -16.97 3.45
CA GLN A 66 -10.32 -16.21 3.97
C GLN A 66 -9.86 -14.80 4.37
N MET A 67 -9.98 -13.84 3.45
CA MET A 67 -9.73 -12.43 3.71
C MET A 67 -10.87 -11.88 4.57
N ASN A 68 -10.73 -12.02 5.88
CA ASN A 68 -11.67 -11.47 6.85
C ASN A 68 -11.18 -10.10 7.32
N ASN A 69 -11.96 -9.06 7.06
CA ASN A 69 -11.73 -7.73 7.61
C ASN A 69 -12.67 -7.44 8.78
N ALA A 70 -12.51 -8.16 9.89
CA ALA A 70 -13.24 -7.92 11.14
C ALA A 70 -12.65 -6.73 11.93
N ASN A 71 -12.37 -5.61 11.26
CA ASN A 71 -11.72 -4.46 11.87
C ASN A 71 -12.75 -3.42 12.35
N ILE A 72 -12.90 -3.27 13.67
CA ILE A 72 -13.59 -2.12 14.27
C ILE A 72 -12.59 -0.97 14.28
N SER A 73 -12.91 0.11 13.58
CA SER A 73 -11.99 1.24 13.34
C SER A 73 -12.43 2.51 14.10
N PRO A 74 -12.53 2.50 15.44
CA PRO A 74 -12.95 3.68 16.18
C PRO A 74 -11.87 4.75 16.05
N SER A 75 -12.30 5.99 15.91
CA SER A 75 -11.40 7.10 15.69
C SER A 75 -11.94 8.33 16.42
N ALA A 76 -11.15 8.89 17.33
CA ALA A 76 -11.44 10.16 17.97
C ALA A 76 -10.47 11.21 17.40
N GLN A 77 -11.01 12.22 16.73
CA GLN A 77 -10.22 13.26 16.06
C GLN A 77 -9.67 14.25 17.08
N GLY A 78 -8.40 14.07 17.46
CA GLY A 78 -7.67 14.92 18.41
C GLY A 78 -6.74 15.95 17.75
N GLN A 79 -6.93 16.24 16.46
CA GLN A 79 -6.07 17.16 15.74
C GLN A 79 -6.43 18.61 16.08
N THR A 80 -5.72 19.18 17.04
CA THR A 80 -5.76 20.60 17.38
C THR A 80 -4.63 21.33 16.67
N ILE A 81 -4.92 22.54 16.18
CA ILE A 81 -3.98 23.46 15.49
C ILE A 81 -2.83 23.85 16.43
#